data_AF-A0A1G7ZF57-F1
#
_entry.id   AF-A0A1G7ZF57-F1
#
_cell.length_a   1.000
_cell.length_b   1.000
_cell.length_c   1.000
_cell.angle_alpha   90.00
_cell.angle_beta   90.00
_cell.angle_gamma   90.00
#
_symmetry.space_group_name_H-M   'P 1'
#
loop_
_entity.id
_entity.type
_entity.pdbx_description
1 polymer ?
#
loop_
_entity_poly.entity_id
_entity_poly.type
_entity_poly.pdbx_seq_one_letter_code
_entity_poly.pdbx_strand_id
1 'polypeptide(L)'
;MGMPAKLRARFVQAAGPQEIEVTCVLADTNPQGVLQLRPFPKQATADLRNYLDDLEDLADAYVLLLPYTERPPNVDDLLCQIEEAGGEVVEPMNGEQGWPKLLPRRPLTAEFNDALFGQLCETVFAQDDAATPVPSISLRSARDRHPKLLVAESAFNVCDEIAPLRHAFVAEAMDAFVLFLQQDGAVGRIDSFLRGRGLRHAQTGGSVVTVKVFAGQREIKTFDTETHVKQGDGTTVQAAARIYYCTFKENGVLYLAVLYAGPHPDGAMTCKIQIDT
;
A
#
# COMPACT_ATOMS: atom_id res chain seq x y z
N MET A 1 -14.06 12.58 4.70
CA MET A 1 -15.22 13.07 3.92
C MET A 1 -14.76 13.66 2.59
N GLY A 2 -15.57 13.56 1.53
CA GLY A 2 -15.23 14.10 0.21
C GLY A 2 -14.37 13.19 -0.67
N MET A 3 -14.28 11.90 -0.34
CA MET A 3 -13.43 10.92 -1.02
C MET A 3 -13.90 10.66 -2.46
N PRO A 4 -13.07 10.89 -3.50
CA PRO A 4 -13.44 10.51 -4.85
C PRO A 4 -13.81 9.02 -4.94
N ALA A 5 -14.96 8.70 -5.53
CA ALA A 5 -15.47 7.33 -5.58
C ALA A 5 -14.47 6.31 -6.15
N LYS A 6 -13.63 6.73 -7.11
CA LYS A 6 -12.58 5.91 -7.72
C LYS A 6 -11.45 5.51 -6.75
N LEU A 7 -11.24 6.27 -5.68
CA LEU A 7 -10.19 6.01 -4.70
C LEU A 7 -10.65 5.16 -3.53
N ARG A 8 -11.95 5.07 -3.26
CA ARG A 8 -12.50 4.35 -2.09
C ARG A 8 -11.93 2.94 -1.96
N ALA A 9 -12.05 2.12 -3.00
CA ALA A 9 -11.62 0.71 -2.94
C ALA A 9 -10.11 0.59 -2.65
N ARG A 10 -9.30 1.43 -3.30
CA ARG A 10 -7.85 1.47 -3.12
C ARG A 10 -7.46 1.91 -1.70
N PHE A 11 -8.13 2.93 -1.17
CA PHE A 11 -7.86 3.46 0.17
C PHE A 11 -8.29 2.49 1.29
N VAL A 12 -9.50 1.92 1.19
CA VAL A 12 -9.96 0.88 2.14
C VAL A 12 -9.01 -0.32 2.13
N GLN A 13 -8.52 -0.72 0.96
CA GLN A 13 -7.56 -1.81 0.85
C GLN A 13 -6.19 -1.47 1.49
N ALA A 14 -5.80 -0.20 1.50
CA ALA A 14 -4.57 0.27 2.14
C ALA A 14 -4.71 0.42 3.66
N ALA A 15 -5.92 0.73 4.15
CA ALA A 15 -6.22 0.84 5.58
C ALA A 15 -6.25 -0.53 6.30
N GLY A 16 -6.69 -1.58 5.62
CA GLY A 16 -6.82 -2.92 6.21
C GLY A 16 -5.57 -3.43 6.95
N PRO A 17 -4.36 -3.37 6.36
CA PRO A 17 -3.11 -3.74 7.04
C PRO A 17 -2.73 -2.89 8.27
N GLN A 18 -3.27 -1.68 8.36
CA GLN A 18 -3.09 -0.78 9.51
C GLN A 18 -4.15 -1.02 10.59
N GLU A 19 -5.05 -1.99 10.38
CA GLU A 19 -6.20 -2.27 11.26
C GLU A 19 -7.13 -1.06 11.48
N ILE A 20 -7.13 -0.13 10.51
CA ILE A 20 -7.98 1.08 10.54
C ILE A 20 -9.29 0.78 9.81
N GLU A 21 -10.41 0.93 10.52
CA GLU A 21 -11.74 0.94 9.92
C GLU A 21 -12.05 2.31 9.32
N VAL A 22 -12.48 2.34 8.05
CA VAL A 22 -12.67 3.59 7.29
C VAL A 22 -14.11 3.74 6.84
N THR A 23 -14.75 4.83 7.31
CA THR A 23 -16.05 5.29 6.81
C THR A 23 -15.87 6.45 5.83
N CYS A 24 -16.33 6.26 4.58
CA CYS A 24 -16.12 7.22 3.49
C CYS A 24 -17.43 7.88 3.04
N VAL A 25 -17.59 9.18 3.29
CA VAL A 25 -18.51 10.02 2.52
C VAL A 25 -17.91 10.30 1.15
N LEU A 26 -18.57 9.83 0.10
CA LEU A 26 -18.06 9.86 -1.27
C LEU A 26 -18.33 11.19 -1.98
N ALA A 27 -17.46 11.48 -2.95
CA ALA A 27 -17.60 12.57 -3.89
C ALA A 27 -17.53 12.07 -5.32
N ASP A 28 -18.31 12.70 -6.20
CA ASP A 28 -18.31 12.45 -7.63
C ASP A 28 -18.45 13.76 -8.42
N THR A 29 -18.05 13.74 -9.68
CA THR A 29 -18.07 14.92 -10.54
C THR A 29 -19.49 15.15 -11.04
N ASN A 30 -20.03 16.35 -10.81
CA ASN A 30 -21.31 16.76 -11.39
C ASN A 30 -21.16 17.12 -12.89
N PRO A 31 -22.26 17.35 -13.64
CA PRO A 31 -22.20 17.75 -15.05
C PRO A 31 -21.37 19.02 -15.32
N GLN A 32 -21.16 19.85 -14.30
CA GLN A 32 -20.38 21.08 -14.36
C GLN A 32 -18.87 20.86 -14.10
N GLY A 33 -18.43 19.61 -13.88
CA GLY A 33 -17.03 19.30 -13.64
C GLY A 33 -16.55 19.64 -12.23
N VAL A 34 -17.44 19.72 -11.25
CA VAL A 34 -17.14 20.02 -9.84
C VAL A 34 -17.40 18.79 -8.99
N LEU A 35 -16.50 18.50 -8.05
CA LEU A 35 -16.70 17.43 -7.08
C LEU A 35 -17.81 17.80 -6.10
N GLN A 36 -18.79 16.92 -5.96
CA GLN A 36 -19.91 17.08 -5.05
C GLN A 36 -20.10 15.81 -4.22
N LEU A 37 -20.46 15.98 -2.95
CA LEU A 37 -20.77 14.89 -2.05
C LEU A 37 -21.98 14.07 -2.53
N ARG A 38 -21.89 12.75 -2.40
CA ARG A 38 -22.93 11.78 -2.75
C ARG A 38 -23.43 11.07 -1.48
N PRO A 39 -24.75 10.84 -1.33
CA PRO A 39 -25.81 11.21 -2.28
C PRO A 39 -26.10 12.71 -2.31
N PHE A 40 -25.96 13.42 -1.19
CA PHE A 40 -26.06 14.89 -1.09
C PHE A 40 -25.46 15.38 0.26
N PRO A 41 -25.12 16.68 0.40
CA PRO A 41 -24.42 17.19 1.59
C PRO A 41 -25.10 16.92 2.92
N LYS A 42 -26.44 17.00 3.02
CA LYS A 42 -27.15 16.68 4.29
C LYS A 42 -26.96 15.23 4.75
N GLN A 43 -26.80 14.29 3.82
CA GLN A 43 -26.51 12.90 4.18
C GLN A 43 -25.10 12.76 4.76
N ALA A 44 -24.14 13.55 4.28
CA ALA A 44 -22.78 13.54 4.82
C ALA A 44 -22.74 13.90 6.31
N THR A 45 -23.54 14.88 6.73
CA THR A 45 -23.67 15.25 8.15
C THR A 45 -24.33 14.14 8.98
N ALA A 46 -25.30 13.42 8.40
CA ALA A 46 -25.93 12.27 9.07
C ALA A 46 -24.97 11.08 9.18
N ASP A 47 -24.19 10.80 8.13
CA ASP A 47 -23.17 9.74 8.13
C ASP A 47 -22.07 10.03 9.16
N LEU A 48 -21.64 11.28 9.28
CA LEU A 48 -20.71 11.70 10.34
C LEU A 48 -21.32 11.48 11.72
N ARG A 49 -22.59 11.86 11.94
CA ARG A 49 -23.26 11.63 13.22
C ARG A 49 -23.33 10.14 13.56
N ASN A 50 -23.69 9.28 12.62
CA ASN A 50 -23.74 7.84 12.85
C ASN A 50 -22.35 7.30 13.22
N TYR A 51 -21.30 7.75 12.54
CA TYR A 51 -19.92 7.38 12.89
C TYR A 51 -19.58 7.77 14.34
N LEU A 52 -19.95 8.98 14.77
CA LEU A 52 -19.71 9.43 16.15
C LEU A 52 -20.55 8.67 17.17
N ASP A 53 -21.80 8.34 16.84
CA ASP A 53 -22.70 7.57 17.71
C ASP A 53 -22.22 6.11 17.91
N ASP A 54 -21.44 5.58 16.97
CA ASP A 54 -20.85 4.23 17.03
C ASP A 54 -19.56 4.18 17.88
N LEU A 55 -18.98 5.34 18.24
CA LEU A 55 -17.78 5.41 19.09
C LEU A 55 -18.14 5.33 20.58
N GLU A 56 -17.34 4.61 21.35
CA GLU A 56 -17.45 4.59 22.82
C GLU A 56 -16.96 5.91 23.45
N ASP A 57 -15.92 6.51 22.85
CA ASP A 57 -15.34 7.80 23.24
C ASP A 57 -15.18 8.70 22.00
N LEU A 58 -15.61 9.96 22.11
CA LEU A 58 -15.45 10.95 21.05
C LEU A 58 -13.99 11.39 20.87
N ALA A 59 -13.13 11.18 21.87
CA ALA A 59 -11.70 11.43 21.76
C ALA A 59 -11.02 10.50 20.72
N ASP A 60 -11.61 9.35 20.42
CA ASP A 60 -11.09 8.40 19.42
C ASP A 60 -11.50 8.78 17.99
N ALA A 61 -12.29 9.83 17.81
CA ALA A 61 -12.75 10.25 16.50
C ALA A 61 -11.59 10.86 15.69
N TYR A 62 -11.43 10.39 14.45
CA TYR A 62 -10.51 10.97 13.47
C TYR A 62 -11.27 11.32 12.19
N VAL A 63 -11.35 12.62 11.86
CA VAL A 63 -12.13 13.11 10.71
C VAL A 63 -11.26 13.94 9.77
N LEU A 64 -11.05 13.43 8.57
CA LEU A 64 -10.39 14.15 7.48
C LEU A 64 -11.42 14.76 6.52
N LEU A 65 -11.42 16.08 6.33
CA LEU A 65 -12.33 16.80 5.43
C LEU A 65 -11.60 17.30 4.17
N LEU A 66 -11.81 16.65 3.02
CA LEU A 66 -11.09 17.01 1.79
C LEU A 66 -11.58 18.35 1.19
N PRO A 67 -10.69 19.20 0.64
CA PRO A 67 -11.00 20.58 0.24
C PRO A 67 -11.64 20.70 -1.15
N TYR A 68 -12.01 19.57 -1.75
CA TYR A 68 -12.46 19.51 -3.14
C TYR A 68 -13.97 19.52 -3.29
N THR A 69 -14.71 19.38 -2.19
CA THR A 69 -16.17 19.42 -2.16
C THR A 69 -16.65 20.58 -1.33
N GLU A 70 -17.87 21.04 -1.60
CA GLU A 70 -18.55 21.98 -0.72
C GLU A 70 -18.72 21.38 0.68
N ARG A 71 -18.49 22.22 1.70
CA ARG A 71 -18.62 21.84 3.10
C ARG A 71 -20.09 21.51 3.42
N PRO A 72 -20.38 20.34 4.02
CA PRO A 72 -21.76 20.00 4.38
C PRO A 72 -22.37 21.00 5.36
N PRO A 73 -23.70 21.25 5.28
CA PRO A 73 -24.36 22.11 6.24
C PRO A 73 -24.33 21.49 7.65
N ASN A 74 -24.12 22.33 8.66
CA ASN A 74 -24.09 21.95 10.08
C ASN A 74 -23.03 20.91 10.44
N VAL A 75 -22.00 20.73 9.58
CA VAL A 75 -20.87 19.85 9.92
C VAL A 75 -20.00 20.50 10.99
N ASP A 76 -19.92 21.83 11.01
CA ASP A 76 -19.05 22.60 11.91
C ASP A 76 -19.36 22.33 13.37
N ASP A 77 -20.64 22.30 13.73
CA ASP A 77 -21.07 21.99 15.09
C ASP A 77 -20.60 20.60 15.54
N LEU A 78 -20.55 19.62 14.62
CA LEU A 78 -20.07 18.26 14.92
C LEU A 78 -18.53 18.21 15.00
N LEU A 79 -17.83 18.93 14.12
CA LEU A 79 -16.37 19.00 14.15
C LEU A 79 -15.87 19.68 15.43
N CYS A 80 -16.52 20.76 15.86
CA CYS A 80 -16.20 21.40 17.14
C CYS A 80 -16.42 20.45 18.33
N GLN A 81 -17.48 19.64 18.32
CA GLN A 81 -17.71 18.64 19.39
C GLN A 81 -16.58 17.59 19.46
N ILE A 82 -16.05 17.17 18.31
CA ILE A 82 -14.93 16.22 18.24
C ILE A 82 -13.68 16.86 18.85
N GLU A 83 -13.32 18.07 18.41
CA GLU A 83 -12.14 18.78 18.90
C GLU A 83 -12.24 19.10 20.40
N GLU A 84 -13.43 19.52 20.89
CA GLU A 84 -13.68 19.76 22.31
C GLU A 84 -13.55 18.50 23.17
N ALA A 85 -13.88 17.34 22.60
CA ALA A 85 -13.71 16.03 23.25
C ALA A 85 -12.27 15.48 23.13
N GLY A 86 -11.39 16.14 22.37
CA GLY A 86 -10.00 15.72 22.19
C GLY A 86 -9.74 14.83 20.97
N GLY A 87 -10.74 14.62 20.12
CA GLY A 87 -10.58 13.93 18.84
C GLY A 87 -9.90 14.81 17.79
N GLU A 88 -9.50 14.20 16.67
CA GLU A 88 -8.69 14.84 15.64
C GLU A 88 -9.51 15.18 14.40
N VAL A 89 -9.47 16.47 14.01
CA VAL A 89 -10.07 16.96 12.77
C VAL A 89 -8.96 17.52 11.89
N VAL A 90 -8.83 16.96 10.68
CA VAL A 90 -7.83 17.39 9.70
C VAL A 90 -8.52 18.04 8.51
N GLU A 91 -8.22 19.33 8.31
CA GLU A 91 -8.83 20.18 7.28
C GLU A 91 -7.78 20.71 6.28
N PRO A 92 -7.31 19.87 5.35
CA PRO A 92 -6.30 20.29 4.38
C PRO A 92 -6.81 21.34 3.40
N MET A 93 -5.89 22.13 2.85
CA MET A 93 -6.20 23.19 1.89
C MET A 93 -5.84 22.79 0.45
N ASN A 94 -6.66 23.21 -0.52
CA ASN A 94 -6.50 22.84 -1.93
C ASN A 94 -5.19 23.39 -2.53
N GLY A 95 -4.24 22.51 -2.81
CA GLY A 95 -2.95 22.87 -3.41
C GLY A 95 -1.90 23.32 -2.40
N GLU A 96 -2.12 23.08 -1.10
CA GLU A 96 -1.19 23.45 -0.03
C GLU A 96 -0.72 22.21 0.74
N GLN A 97 0.45 22.31 1.39
CA GLN A 97 0.98 21.26 2.29
C GLN A 97 1.00 19.84 1.65
N GLY A 98 1.37 19.75 0.38
CA GLY A 98 1.44 18.47 -0.36
C GLY A 98 0.11 18.01 -0.98
N TRP A 99 -1.02 18.57 -0.58
CA TRP A 99 -2.32 18.23 -1.15
C TRP A 99 -2.43 18.67 -2.61
N PRO A 100 -2.92 17.79 -3.52
CA PRO A 100 -2.95 18.10 -4.93
C PRO A 100 -3.91 19.24 -5.24
N LYS A 101 -3.53 20.08 -6.20
CA LYS A 101 -4.38 21.20 -6.61
C LYS A 101 -5.47 20.73 -7.57
N LEU A 102 -6.72 20.90 -7.18
CA LEU A 102 -7.86 20.73 -8.09
C LEU A 102 -8.35 22.10 -8.56
N LEU A 103 -8.28 22.32 -9.87
CA LEU A 103 -8.88 23.50 -10.48
C LEU A 103 -10.35 23.23 -10.81
N PRO A 104 -11.25 24.20 -10.58
CA PRO A 104 -12.66 24.07 -10.96
C PRO A 104 -12.81 23.68 -12.43
N ARG A 105 -13.77 22.79 -12.72
CA ARG A 105 -14.14 22.36 -14.08
C ARG A 105 -13.05 21.59 -14.84
N ARG A 106 -11.97 21.16 -14.16
CA ARG A 106 -11.00 20.24 -14.75
C ARG A 106 -11.35 18.78 -14.41
N PRO A 107 -11.16 17.85 -15.35
CA PRO A 107 -11.37 16.44 -15.08
C PRO A 107 -10.35 15.94 -14.05
N LEU A 108 -10.78 14.99 -13.21
CA LEU A 108 -9.87 14.26 -12.33
C LEU A 108 -8.96 13.37 -13.17
N THR A 109 -7.67 13.74 -13.24
CA THR A 109 -6.65 12.97 -13.94
C THR A 109 -6.19 11.77 -13.09
N ALA A 110 -5.53 10.80 -13.72
CA ALA A 110 -4.87 9.72 -12.97
C ALA A 110 -3.82 10.28 -12.01
N GLU A 111 -3.02 11.24 -12.47
CA GLU A 111 -2.01 11.94 -11.67
C GLU A 111 -2.59 12.61 -10.41
N PHE A 112 -3.73 13.31 -10.54
CA PHE A 112 -4.41 13.89 -9.38
C PHE A 112 -4.84 12.81 -8.37
N ASN A 113 -5.44 11.71 -8.87
CA ASN A 113 -5.90 10.62 -8.00
C ASN A 113 -4.73 9.89 -7.32
N ASP A 114 -3.61 9.71 -8.02
CA ASP A 114 -2.40 9.09 -7.45
C ASP A 114 -1.75 9.99 -6.40
N ALA A 115 -1.64 11.30 -6.67
CA ALA A 115 -1.13 12.27 -5.71
C ALA A 115 -2.04 12.36 -4.46
N LEU A 116 -3.36 12.42 -4.66
CA LEU A 116 -4.33 12.44 -3.57
C LEU A 116 -4.25 11.16 -2.73
N PHE A 117 -4.14 10.01 -3.38
CA PHE A 117 -3.97 8.73 -2.68
C PHE A 117 -2.70 8.71 -1.83
N GLY A 118 -1.57 9.17 -2.37
CA GLY A 118 -0.31 9.28 -1.62
C GLY A 118 -0.48 10.14 -0.36
N GLN A 119 -1.03 11.35 -0.52
CA GLN A 119 -1.23 12.27 0.61
C GLN A 119 -2.21 11.72 1.65
N LEU A 120 -3.28 11.05 1.22
CA LEU A 120 -4.22 10.37 2.11
C LEU A 120 -3.51 9.32 2.97
N CYS A 121 -2.68 8.48 2.34
CA CYS A 121 -1.92 7.46 3.05
C CYS A 121 -0.93 8.09 4.03
N GLU A 122 -0.20 9.12 3.62
CA GLU A 122 0.76 9.81 4.50
C GLU A 122 0.08 10.49 5.70
N THR A 123 -1.13 11.02 5.51
CA THR A 123 -1.85 11.74 6.57
C THR A 123 -2.52 10.80 7.56
N VAL A 124 -3.18 9.74 7.05
CA VAL A 124 -3.99 8.82 7.88
C VAL A 124 -3.15 7.66 8.41
N PHE A 125 -2.17 7.20 7.64
CA PHE A 125 -1.25 6.15 8.04
C PHE A 125 0.11 6.72 8.39
N ALA A 126 0.16 8.00 8.77
CA ALA A 126 1.38 8.68 9.20
C ALA A 126 2.15 7.69 10.07
N GLN A 127 3.26 7.19 9.51
CA GLN A 127 4.05 6.22 10.22
C GLN A 127 4.52 6.95 11.47
N ASP A 128 4.24 6.37 12.63
CA ASP A 128 5.03 6.69 13.82
C ASP A 128 6.48 6.84 13.36
N ASP A 129 7.20 7.81 13.90
CA ASP A 129 8.64 8.08 13.69
C ASP A 129 9.54 6.86 14.09
N ALA A 130 8.95 5.67 14.20
CA ALA A 130 9.63 4.40 14.06
C ALA A 130 10.49 4.43 12.80
N ALA A 131 11.80 4.56 13.02
CA ALA A 131 12.81 4.47 11.98
C ALA A 131 12.45 3.31 11.03
N THR A 132 12.32 3.64 9.74
CA THR A 132 12.00 2.65 8.72
C THR A 132 12.93 1.46 8.89
N PRO A 133 12.39 0.24 9.08
CA PRO A 133 13.21 -0.90 9.42
C PRO A 133 14.20 -1.18 8.30
N VAL A 134 15.43 -1.56 8.68
CA VAL A 134 16.42 -2.02 7.70
C VAL A 134 15.86 -3.24 6.95
N PRO A 135 16.20 -3.44 5.67
CA PRO A 135 15.62 -4.47 4.81
C PRO A 135 15.60 -5.88 5.42
N SER A 136 16.67 -6.29 6.09
CA SER A 136 16.74 -7.61 6.74
C SER A 136 15.68 -7.80 7.83
N ILE A 137 15.34 -6.74 8.59
CA ILE A 137 14.26 -6.76 9.59
C ILE A 137 12.91 -6.91 8.89
N SER A 138 12.66 -6.13 7.83
CA SER A 138 11.43 -6.20 7.04
C SER A 138 11.19 -7.60 6.46
N LEU A 139 12.23 -8.23 5.90
CA LEU A 139 12.17 -9.59 5.36
C LEU A 139 11.86 -10.62 6.45
N ARG A 140 12.51 -10.53 7.62
CA ARG A 140 12.26 -11.45 8.76
C ARG A 140 10.84 -11.30 9.28
N SER A 141 10.43 -10.06 9.59
CA SER A 141 9.08 -9.76 10.09
C SER A 141 7.98 -10.26 9.15
N ALA A 142 8.16 -10.11 7.84
CA ALA A 142 7.19 -10.59 6.87
C ALA A 142 7.12 -12.12 6.82
N ARG A 143 8.27 -12.80 6.84
CA ARG A 143 8.35 -14.27 6.91
C ARG A 143 7.65 -14.78 8.16
N ASP A 144 7.87 -14.13 9.30
CA ASP A 144 7.30 -14.53 10.58
C ASP A 144 5.78 -14.28 10.64
N ARG A 145 5.27 -13.26 9.93
CA ARG A 145 3.83 -12.98 9.81
C ARG A 145 3.07 -13.93 8.89
N HIS A 146 3.73 -14.63 7.97
CA HIS A 146 3.04 -15.52 7.05
C HIS A 146 3.85 -16.78 6.66
N PRO A 147 3.42 -18.00 7.06
CA PRO A 147 4.21 -19.22 6.86
C PRO A 147 4.40 -19.62 5.38
N LYS A 148 3.53 -19.14 4.48
CA LYS A 148 3.66 -19.36 3.02
C LYS A 148 4.53 -18.30 2.31
N LEU A 149 5.06 -17.32 3.05
CA LEU A 149 6.04 -16.37 2.54
C LEU A 149 7.44 -16.92 2.81
N LEU A 150 8.10 -17.37 1.75
CA LEU A 150 9.42 -17.97 1.82
C LEU A 150 10.46 -16.92 1.44
N VAL A 151 11.59 -16.89 2.14
CA VAL A 151 12.70 -15.98 1.83
C VAL A 151 13.96 -16.81 1.65
N ALA A 152 14.57 -16.73 0.46
CA ALA A 152 15.85 -17.38 0.22
C ALA A 152 16.91 -16.81 1.16
N GLU A 153 17.74 -17.68 1.76
CA GLU A 153 18.85 -17.23 2.63
C GLU A 153 19.78 -16.25 1.92
N SER A 154 19.98 -16.44 0.61
CA SER A 154 20.77 -15.52 -0.23
C SER A 154 20.23 -14.08 -0.27
N ALA A 155 18.93 -13.88 -0.05
CA ALA A 155 18.35 -12.54 -0.01
C ALA A 155 18.85 -11.73 1.20
N PHE A 156 19.14 -12.39 2.33
CA PHE A 156 19.66 -11.70 3.52
C PHE A 156 21.10 -11.20 3.35
N ASN A 157 21.87 -11.79 2.44
CA ASN A 157 23.29 -11.46 2.28
C ASN A 157 23.55 -10.03 1.80
N VAL A 158 22.62 -9.46 1.03
CA VAL A 158 22.80 -8.17 0.33
C VAL A 158 21.65 -7.19 0.55
N CYS A 159 20.60 -7.59 1.27
CA CYS A 159 19.42 -6.74 1.44
C CYS A 159 19.72 -5.43 2.17
N ASP A 160 20.61 -5.45 3.16
CA ASP A 160 20.98 -4.25 3.92
C ASP A 160 21.94 -3.32 3.14
N GLU A 161 22.43 -3.73 1.96
CA GLU A 161 23.16 -2.85 1.03
C GLU A 161 22.23 -1.90 0.26
N ILE A 162 20.92 -2.11 0.32
CA ILE A 162 19.94 -1.21 -0.27
C ILE A 162 20.07 0.18 0.38
N ALA A 163 20.15 1.22 -0.45
CA ALA A 163 20.26 2.59 0.01
C ALA A 163 19.13 2.96 1.01
N PRO A 164 19.42 3.67 2.13
CA PRO A 164 18.45 3.98 3.18
C PRO A 164 17.13 4.60 2.68
N LEU A 165 17.20 5.49 1.69
CA LEU A 165 16.03 6.12 1.07
C LEU A 165 15.05 5.12 0.39
N ARG A 166 15.44 3.85 0.26
CA ARG A 166 14.68 2.75 -0.35
C ARG A 166 14.25 1.69 0.66
N HIS A 167 14.54 1.86 1.95
CA HIS A 167 14.14 0.89 2.98
C HIS A 167 12.61 0.78 3.09
N ALA A 168 11.90 1.91 2.95
CA ALA A 168 10.44 1.95 2.96
C ALA A 168 9.84 1.11 1.83
N PHE A 169 10.41 1.18 0.64
CA PHE A 169 10.02 0.34 -0.49
C PHE A 169 10.14 -1.16 -0.19
N VAL A 170 11.16 -1.58 0.55
CA VAL A 170 11.31 -2.99 0.95
C VAL A 170 10.21 -3.38 1.94
N ALA A 171 9.97 -2.55 2.95
CA ALA A 171 8.91 -2.79 3.94
C ALA A 171 7.53 -2.90 3.26
N GLU A 172 7.18 -1.92 2.41
CA GLU A 172 5.93 -1.89 1.65
C GLU A 172 5.77 -3.11 0.73
N ALA A 173 6.84 -3.54 0.05
CA ALA A 173 6.80 -4.71 -0.81
C ALA A 173 6.57 -6.00 -0.01
N MET A 174 7.21 -6.12 1.16
CA MET A 174 7.03 -7.26 2.05
C MET A 174 5.61 -7.30 2.63
N ASP A 175 5.06 -6.16 3.04
CA ASP A 175 3.66 -6.06 3.51
C ASP A 175 2.66 -6.43 2.41
N ALA A 176 2.91 -5.97 1.18
CA ALA A 176 2.08 -6.35 0.04
C ALA A 176 2.12 -7.86 -0.22
N PHE A 177 3.29 -8.51 -0.10
CA PHE A 177 3.40 -9.97 -0.26
C PHE A 177 2.65 -10.73 0.83
N VAL A 178 2.75 -10.31 2.09
CA VAL A 178 2.00 -10.90 3.20
C VAL A 178 0.50 -10.78 2.94
N LEU A 179 0.01 -9.60 2.58
CA LEU A 179 -1.40 -9.36 2.34
C LEU A 179 -1.95 -10.14 1.13
N PHE A 180 -1.16 -10.25 0.06
CA PHE A 180 -1.53 -11.07 -1.10
C PHE A 180 -1.74 -12.54 -0.71
N LEU A 181 -0.87 -13.07 0.17
CA LEU A 181 -0.97 -14.44 0.67
C LEU A 181 -2.11 -14.63 1.67
N GLN A 182 -2.37 -13.66 2.55
CA GLN A 182 -3.51 -13.67 3.48
C GLN A 182 -4.85 -13.78 2.73
N GLN A 183 -4.90 -13.21 1.52
CA GLN A 183 -6.06 -13.27 0.63
C GLN A 183 -6.06 -14.50 -0.29
N ASP A 184 -5.11 -15.43 -0.12
CA ASP A 184 -4.91 -16.64 -0.95
C ASP A 184 -4.89 -16.36 -2.47
N GLY A 185 -4.44 -15.17 -2.86
CA GLY A 185 -4.46 -14.70 -4.25
C GLY A 185 -5.84 -14.39 -4.83
N ALA A 186 -6.90 -14.30 -4.01
CA ALA A 186 -8.27 -13.98 -4.44
C ALA A 186 -8.43 -12.56 -5.03
N VAL A 187 -7.40 -11.73 -4.91
CA VAL A 187 -7.30 -10.37 -5.47
C VAL A 187 -6.79 -10.32 -6.91
N GLY A 188 -6.73 -11.46 -7.58
CA GLY A 188 -6.36 -11.58 -8.98
C GLY A 188 -4.85 -11.74 -9.18
N ARG A 189 -4.33 -11.25 -10.31
CA ARG A 189 -2.90 -11.41 -10.62
C ARG A 189 -2.05 -10.52 -9.72
N ILE A 190 -0.96 -11.10 -9.19
CA ILE A 190 -0.05 -10.41 -8.27
C ILE A 190 0.55 -9.13 -8.88
N ASP A 191 0.84 -9.10 -10.18
CA ASP A 191 1.37 -7.90 -10.84
C ASP A 191 0.39 -6.72 -10.82
N SER A 192 -0.90 -6.98 -11.03
CA SER A 192 -1.94 -5.96 -10.91
C SER A 192 -2.12 -5.50 -9.46
N PHE A 193 -2.08 -6.45 -8.52
CA PHE A 193 -2.22 -6.17 -7.09
C PHE A 193 -1.09 -5.27 -6.55
N LEU A 194 0.15 -5.55 -6.94
CA LEU A 194 1.32 -4.75 -6.55
C LEU A 194 1.29 -3.36 -7.19
N ARG A 195 0.94 -3.27 -8.48
CA ARG A 195 0.79 -1.97 -9.18
C ARG A 195 -0.28 -1.09 -8.56
N GLY A 196 -1.39 -1.67 -8.10
CA GLY A 196 -2.45 -0.94 -7.38
C GLY A 196 -1.96 -0.29 -6.08
N ARG A 197 -0.85 -0.79 -5.51
CA ARG A 197 -0.18 -0.23 -4.32
C ARG A 197 0.97 0.73 -4.66
N GLY A 198 1.13 1.09 -5.93
CA GLY A 198 2.24 1.96 -6.36
C GLY A 198 3.59 1.26 -6.49
N LEU A 199 3.66 -0.07 -6.27
CA LEU A 199 4.90 -0.83 -6.47
C LEU A 199 5.15 -1.06 -7.96
N ARG A 200 6.31 -0.61 -8.46
CA ARG A 200 6.68 -0.81 -9.87
C ARG A 200 7.09 -2.26 -10.08
N HIS A 201 6.34 -2.95 -10.94
CA HIS A 201 6.51 -4.36 -11.23
C HIS A 201 7.05 -4.61 -12.65
N ALA A 202 8.02 -5.51 -12.79
CA ALA A 202 8.59 -5.96 -14.05
C ALA A 202 8.65 -7.50 -14.13
N GLN A 203 8.45 -8.03 -15.34
CA GLN A 203 8.56 -9.47 -15.65
C GLN A 203 9.70 -9.79 -16.62
N THR A 204 10.38 -8.75 -17.12
CA THR A 204 11.48 -8.85 -18.07
C THR A 204 12.48 -7.73 -17.81
N GLY A 205 13.69 -7.89 -18.34
CA GLY A 205 14.74 -6.86 -18.27
C GLY A 205 15.46 -6.80 -16.92
N GLY A 206 15.34 -7.87 -16.15
CA GLY A 206 16.14 -8.11 -14.94
C GLY A 206 17.10 -9.28 -15.13
N SER A 207 17.73 -9.69 -14.04
CA SER A 207 18.50 -10.93 -13.99
C SER A 207 17.58 -12.14 -13.98
N VAL A 208 17.95 -13.17 -14.74
CA VAL A 208 17.30 -14.48 -14.67
C VAL A 208 17.67 -15.15 -13.35
N VAL A 209 16.66 -15.59 -12.62
CA VAL A 209 16.80 -16.34 -11.37
C VAL A 209 16.33 -17.78 -11.59
N THR A 210 17.24 -18.74 -11.48
CA THR A 210 16.89 -20.16 -11.43
C THR A 210 16.47 -20.54 -10.02
N VAL A 211 15.21 -20.90 -9.86
CA VAL A 211 14.60 -21.27 -8.58
C VAL A 211 14.57 -22.79 -8.47
N LYS A 212 15.10 -23.32 -7.37
CA LYS A 212 15.02 -24.74 -7.01
C LYS A 212 14.22 -24.87 -5.71
N VAL A 213 13.07 -25.53 -5.77
CA VAL A 213 12.15 -25.71 -4.64
C VAL A 213 12.35 -27.10 -4.04
N PHE A 214 12.52 -27.16 -2.72
CA PHE A 214 12.78 -28.38 -1.96
C PHE A 214 11.70 -28.62 -0.90
N ALA A 215 11.26 -29.87 -0.78
CA ALA A 215 10.46 -30.39 0.32
C ALA A 215 11.30 -31.42 1.10
N GLY A 216 11.71 -31.07 2.32
CA GLY A 216 12.81 -31.75 3.00
C GLY A 216 14.08 -31.76 2.12
N GLN A 217 14.64 -32.95 1.88
CA GLN A 217 15.85 -33.12 1.03
C GLN A 217 15.52 -33.32 -0.46
N ARG A 218 14.24 -33.37 -0.85
CA ARG A 218 13.82 -33.67 -2.22
C ARG A 218 13.58 -32.39 -3.00
N GLU A 219 14.25 -32.23 -4.13
CA GLU A 219 13.90 -31.22 -5.14
C GLU A 219 12.54 -31.59 -5.77
N ILE A 220 11.56 -30.70 -5.67
CA ILE A 220 10.20 -30.91 -6.20
C ILE A 220 9.94 -30.09 -7.45
N LYS A 221 10.66 -28.99 -7.65
CA LYS A 221 10.46 -28.11 -8.81
C LYS A 221 11.70 -27.27 -9.10
N THR A 222 12.01 -27.08 -10.39
CA THR A 222 13.00 -26.11 -10.85
C THR A 222 12.45 -25.31 -12.02
N PHE A 223 12.64 -23.98 -12.01
CA PHE A 223 12.19 -23.07 -13.06
C PHE A 223 12.93 -21.74 -13.01
N ASP A 224 12.89 -20.98 -14.09
CA ASP A 224 13.49 -19.65 -14.18
C ASP A 224 12.44 -18.54 -14.04
N THR A 225 12.83 -17.40 -13.48
CA THR A 225 12.00 -16.18 -13.40
C THR A 225 12.85 -14.92 -13.51
N GLU A 226 12.28 -13.87 -14.12
CA GLU A 226 12.82 -12.51 -14.09
C GLU A 226 11.91 -11.55 -13.30
N THR A 227 10.89 -12.11 -12.62
CA THR A 227 9.84 -11.31 -11.98
C THR A 227 10.39 -10.57 -10.77
N HIS A 228 10.20 -9.26 -10.74
CA HIS A 228 10.68 -8.42 -9.65
C HIS A 228 9.86 -7.13 -9.47
N VAL A 229 9.90 -6.58 -8.26
CA VAL A 229 9.54 -5.18 -8.00
C VAL A 229 10.80 -4.33 -7.91
N LYS A 230 10.67 -3.04 -8.27
CA LYS A 230 11.80 -2.13 -8.42
C LYS A 230 11.52 -0.72 -7.94
N GLN A 231 12.56 -0.04 -7.47
CA GLN A 231 12.53 1.39 -7.21
C GLN A 231 13.90 2.02 -7.53
N GLY A 232 13.92 3.26 -8.02
CA GLY A 232 15.16 3.93 -8.44
C GLY A 232 15.60 3.60 -9.88
N ASP A 233 14.69 3.39 -10.81
CA ASP A 233 15.07 3.34 -12.24
C ASP A 233 15.75 4.67 -12.65
N GLY A 234 16.84 4.60 -13.43
CA GLY A 234 17.58 5.78 -13.90
C GLY A 234 18.65 6.31 -12.92
N THR A 235 18.88 5.64 -11.80
CA THR A 235 20.00 5.92 -10.88
C THR A 235 21.18 4.98 -11.13
N THR A 236 22.23 5.08 -10.31
CA THR A 236 23.31 4.07 -10.30
C THR A 236 22.76 2.68 -9.93
N VAL A 237 23.47 1.63 -10.35
CA VAL A 237 23.16 0.22 -10.03
C VAL A 237 22.99 0.02 -8.51
N GLN A 238 23.85 0.67 -7.72
CA GLN A 238 23.84 0.63 -6.26
C GLN A 238 22.63 1.35 -5.64
N ALA A 239 22.08 2.36 -6.31
CA ALA A 239 20.94 3.13 -5.83
C ALA A 239 19.58 2.57 -6.31
N ALA A 240 19.58 1.64 -7.26
CA ALA A 240 18.39 0.98 -7.79
C ALA A 240 18.10 -0.30 -7.00
N ALA A 241 17.03 -0.29 -6.20
CA ALA A 241 16.61 -1.44 -5.41
C ALA A 241 15.76 -2.42 -6.25
N ARG A 242 15.99 -3.72 -6.07
CA ARG A 242 15.26 -4.82 -6.71
C ARG A 242 14.88 -5.88 -5.69
N ILE A 243 13.65 -6.38 -5.81
CA ILE A 243 13.20 -7.56 -5.07
C ILE A 243 12.68 -8.57 -6.08
N TYR A 244 13.45 -9.62 -6.34
CA TYR A 244 13.05 -10.72 -7.21
C TYR A 244 12.21 -11.70 -6.41
N TYR A 245 11.11 -12.13 -7.02
CA TYR A 245 10.19 -13.03 -6.36
C TYR A 245 9.52 -13.97 -7.37
N CYS A 246 8.90 -15.02 -6.86
CA CYS A 246 7.99 -15.84 -7.64
C CYS A 246 6.80 -16.29 -6.79
N THR A 247 5.73 -16.70 -7.46
CA THR A 247 4.61 -17.40 -6.83
C THR A 247 4.50 -18.79 -7.46
N PHE A 248 4.13 -19.77 -6.65
CA PHE A 248 3.88 -21.13 -7.14
C PHE A 248 2.86 -21.83 -6.24
N LYS A 249 2.22 -22.86 -6.78
CA LYS A 249 1.34 -23.74 -6.01
C LYS A 249 1.99 -25.10 -5.83
N GLU A 250 1.89 -25.64 -4.62
CA GLU A 250 2.28 -27.00 -4.27
C GLU A 250 1.14 -27.62 -3.43
N ASN A 251 0.62 -28.77 -3.85
CA ASN A 251 -0.54 -29.42 -3.22
C ASN A 251 -1.75 -28.49 -3.00
N GLY A 252 -2.02 -27.60 -3.97
CA GLY A 252 -3.11 -26.63 -3.91
C GLY A 252 -2.83 -25.38 -3.06
N VAL A 253 -1.73 -25.35 -2.30
CA VAL A 253 -1.34 -24.24 -1.44
C VAL A 253 -0.51 -23.23 -2.24
N LEU A 254 -0.90 -21.96 -2.19
CA LEU A 254 -0.16 -20.85 -2.80
C LEU A 254 1.02 -20.39 -1.92
N TYR A 255 2.21 -20.39 -2.50
CA TYR A 255 3.43 -19.86 -1.90
C TYR A 255 3.93 -18.64 -2.67
N LEU A 256 4.58 -17.73 -1.96
CA LEU A 256 5.37 -16.65 -2.53
C LEU A 256 6.79 -16.75 -1.99
N ALA A 257 7.78 -16.76 -2.88
CA ALA A 257 9.18 -16.80 -2.51
C ALA A 257 9.90 -15.52 -2.91
N VAL A 258 10.54 -14.86 -1.95
CA VAL A 258 11.51 -13.78 -2.16
C VAL A 258 12.85 -14.43 -2.44
N LEU A 259 13.38 -14.21 -3.64
CA LEU A 259 14.58 -14.88 -4.16
C LEU A 259 15.82 -14.02 -3.95
N TYR A 260 15.65 -12.71 -4.05
CA TYR A 260 16.69 -11.70 -3.89
C TYR A 260 16.06 -10.39 -3.44
N ALA A 261 16.70 -9.69 -2.52
CA ALA A 261 16.40 -8.30 -2.18
C ALA A 261 17.74 -7.57 -2.05
N GLY A 262 17.97 -6.56 -2.88
CA GLY A 262 19.26 -5.86 -2.90
C GLY A 262 19.31 -4.76 -3.95
N PRO A 263 20.49 -4.16 -4.16
CA PRO A 263 20.78 -3.35 -5.35
C PRO A 263 20.52 -4.11 -6.66
N HIS A 264 20.69 -3.47 -7.81
CA HIS A 264 20.55 -4.20 -9.06
C HIS A 264 21.62 -5.30 -9.15
N PRO A 265 21.25 -6.60 -9.29
CA PRO A 265 22.21 -7.69 -9.29
C PRO A 265 23.05 -7.73 -10.58
N ASP A 266 24.26 -8.25 -10.47
CA ASP A 266 25.15 -8.50 -11.59
C ASP A 266 25.01 -9.95 -12.08
N GLY A 267 24.18 -10.14 -13.11
CA GLY A 267 24.04 -11.42 -13.80
C GLY A 267 23.02 -12.39 -13.21
N ALA A 268 22.99 -13.61 -13.77
CA ALA A 268 22.05 -14.64 -13.38
C ALA A 268 22.39 -15.24 -12.01
N MET A 269 21.37 -15.70 -11.30
CA MET A 269 21.51 -16.27 -9.95
C MET A 269 20.72 -17.55 -9.79
N THR A 270 21.12 -18.39 -8.84
CA THR A 270 20.38 -19.60 -8.46
C THR A 270 19.98 -19.52 -7.00
N CYS A 271 18.69 -19.71 -6.73
CA CYS A 271 18.12 -19.64 -5.40
C CYS A 271 17.50 -20.98 -5.02
N LYS A 272 17.74 -21.40 -3.78
CA LYS A 272 17.08 -22.56 -3.18
C LYS A 272 16.00 -22.07 -2.24
N ILE A 273 14.81 -22.64 -2.37
CA ILE A 273 13.66 -22.35 -1.54
C ILE A 273 13.23 -23.64 -0.86
N GLN A 274 13.10 -23.59 0.46
CA GLN A 274 12.61 -24.70 1.26
C GLN A 274 11.12 -24.46 1.56
N ILE A 275 10.30 -25.49 1.36
CA ILE A 275 8.96 -25.54 1.96
C ILE A 275 9.02 -26.39 3.23
N ASP A 276 8.47 -25.87 4.32
CA ASP A 276 8.25 -26.64 5.54
C ASP A 276 6.97 -27.45 5.33
N THR A 277 7.14 -28.77 5.24
CA THR A 277 6.05 -29.77 5.15
C THR A 277 5.69 -30.30 6.52
#